data_AF-A0A3B8LM38-F1
#
_entry.id   AF-A0A3B8LM38-F1
#
_cell.length_a   1.000
_cell.length_b   1.000
_cell.length_c   1.000
_cell.angle_alpha   90.00
_cell.angle_beta   90.00
_cell.angle_gamma   90.00
#
_symmetry.space_group_name_H-M   'P 1'
#
loop_
_entity.id
_entity.type
_entity.pdbx_description
1 polymer ?
#
loop_
_entity_poly.entity_id
_entity_poly.type
_entity_poly.pdbx_seq_one_letter_code
_entity_poly.pdbx_strand_id
1 'polypeptide(L)'
;MLAPDAVMTKDILSSIWNQKTILNGYSTTVQNTVVGKVPTNPQWLNGVRTELKELRVAGNSWMDKSPEFIGLIPAQIVTLSSTFEAFADTITKMLKSKETNTPAIIELLTGLKKQYDAATTQASDITREWMRHIGQFRAVIPQMEKSIQEGWQDLADEEEKITEIAVALTQLQDEIATLSSQITSGVISSGKGVTSSSVSILYKLVSTSGVSVPYLSVVSLAFTIGKSFYDLISKTDQIVDDLKKITELQTEATQVAQAAAATKM
;
A
#
# COMPACT_ATOMS: atom_id res chain seq x y z
N MET A 1 -30.95 17.61 9.14
CA MET A 1 -30.73 17.04 7.79
C MET A 1 -30.57 15.53 7.93
N LEU A 2 -31.11 14.74 7.01
CA LEU A 2 -30.88 13.28 6.95
C LEU A 2 -29.68 12.96 6.05
N ALA A 3 -28.54 13.59 6.33
CA ALA A 3 -27.31 13.42 5.56
C ALA A 3 -26.11 13.47 6.51
N PRO A 4 -25.04 12.69 6.24
CA PRO A 4 -23.81 12.78 7.01
C PRO A 4 -23.08 14.10 6.72
N ASP A 5 -22.09 14.43 7.55
CA ASP A 5 -21.19 15.54 7.26
C ASP A 5 -20.41 15.26 5.97
N ALA A 6 -20.46 16.22 5.04
CA ALA A 6 -19.89 16.05 3.70
C ALA A 6 -18.36 16.03 3.70
N VAL A 7 -17.72 16.76 4.63
CA VAL A 7 -16.25 16.80 4.75
C VAL A 7 -15.77 15.47 5.30
N MET A 8 -16.35 15.04 6.43
CA MET A 8 -16.06 13.75 7.06
C MET A 8 -16.25 12.58 6.09
N THR A 9 -17.35 12.59 5.31
CA THR A 9 -17.62 11.52 4.33
C THR A 9 -16.55 11.48 3.24
N LYS A 10 -16.13 12.63 2.71
CA LYS A 10 -15.05 12.70 1.70
C LYS A 10 -13.71 12.22 2.26
N ASP A 11 -13.41 12.56 3.51
CA ASP A 11 -12.16 12.16 4.16
C ASP A 11 -12.11 10.65 4.42
N ILE A 12 -13.22 10.05 4.85
CA ILE A 12 -13.35 8.59 4.99
C ILE A 12 -13.12 7.89 3.64
N LEU A 13 -13.75 8.37 2.57
CA LEU A 13 -13.58 7.78 1.23
C LEU A 13 -12.16 7.90 0.71
N SER A 14 -11.52 9.04 0.97
CA SER A 14 -10.12 9.27 0.61
C SER A 14 -9.18 8.36 1.41
N SER A 15 -9.46 8.13 2.69
CA SER A 15 -8.73 7.18 3.51
C SER A 15 -8.84 5.75 2.99
N ILE A 16 -10.04 5.29 2.62
CA ILE A 16 -10.27 3.97 2.00
C ILE A 16 -9.46 3.84 0.70
N TRP A 17 -9.50 4.87 -0.15
CA TRP A 17 -8.73 4.89 -1.38
C TRP A 17 -7.21 4.78 -1.13
N ASN A 18 -6.70 5.53 -0.14
CA ASN A 18 -5.29 5.49 0.22
C ASN A 18 -4.88 4.13 0.77
N GLN A 19 -5.68 3.53 1.67
CA GLN A 19 -5.40 2.20 2.20
C GLN A 19 -5.39 1.13 1.11
N LYS A 20 -6.30 1.20 0.14
CA LYS A 20 -6.30 0.33 -1.05
C LYS A 20 -5.01 0.51 -1.82
N THR A 21 -4.64 1.76 -2.06
CA THR A 21 -3.45 2.11 -2.85
C THR A 21 -2.17 1.60 -2.19
N ILE A 22 -2.07 1.69 -0.86
CA ILE A 22 -0.97 1.12 -0.07
C ILE A 22 -0.90 -0.40 -0.25
N LEU A 23 -2.02 -1.11 -0.12
CA LEU A 23 -2.04 -2.57 -0.30
C LEU A 23 -1.74 -2.99 -1.75
N ASN A 24 -2.18 -2.22 -2.75
CA ASN A 24 -1.81 -2.43 -4.15
C ASN A 24 -0.31 -2.21 -4.36
N GLY A 25 0.25 -1.15 -3.75
CA GLY A 25 1.68 -0.86 -3.75
C GLY A 25 2.48 -2.02 -3.17
N TYR A 26 2.13 -2.44 -1.95
CA TYR A 26 2.78 -3.56 -1.28
C TYR A 26 2.67 -4.87 -2.08
N SER A 27 1.48 -5.17 -2.63
CA SER A 27 1.25 -6.34 -3.49
C SER A 27 2.12 -6.30 -4.75
N THR A 28 2.26 -5.12 -5.36
CA THR A 28 3.14 -4.91 -6.52
C THR A 28 4.61 -5.09 -6.12
N THR A 29 5.01 -4.59 -4.96
CA THR A 29 6.35 -4.75 -4.42
C THR A 29 6.69 -6.22 -4.25
N VAL A 30 5.93 -6.99 -3.47
CA VAL A 30 6.26 -8.40 -3.23
C VAL A 30 6.27 -9.23 -4.53
N GLN A 31 5.40 -8.93 -5.50
CA GLN A 31 5.36 -9.57 -6.82
C GLN A 31 6.64 -9.34 -7.63
N ASN A 32 7.20 -8.14 -7.57
CA ASN A 32 8.34 -7.74 -8.38
C ASN A 32 9.66 -7.78 -7.62
N THR A 33 9.63 -7.95 -6.29
CA THR A 33 10.85 -8.08 -5.49
C THR A 33 11.55 -9.37 -5.86
N VAL A 34 12.83 -9.35 -6.22
CA VAL A 34 13.62 -10.54 -6.56
C VAL A 34 14.84 -10.60 -5.66
N VAL A 35 15.06 -11.76 -5.03
CA VAL A 35 16.22 -12.04 -4.17
C VAL A 35 17.13 -13.07 -4.84
N GLY A 36 18.29 -12.61 -5.28
CA GLY A 36 19.33 -13.37 -5.97
C GLY A 36 20.11 -14.30 -5.04
N LYS A 37 21.04 -15.07 -5.61
CA LYS A 37 21.93 -15.98 -4.87
C LYS A 37 23.22 -15.29 -4.47
N VAL A 38 23.79 -15.71 -3.33
CA VAL A 38 25.12 -15.32 -2.86
C VAL A 38 26.07 -16.54 -2.89
N PRO A 39 27.40 -16.37 -2.95
CA PRO A 39 28.36 -17.46 -3.21
C PRO A 39 28.25 -18.67 -2.27
N THR A 40 27.87 -18.48 -1.00
CA THR A 40 27.66 -19.56 -0.01
C THR A 40 26.19 -19.95 0.19
N ASN A 41 25.27 -19.17 -0.39
CA ASN A 41 23.80 -19.30 -0.29
C ASN A 41 23.29 -19.89 1.03
N PRO A 42 23.36 -19.12 2.14
CA PRO A 42 23.03 -19.61 3.48
C PRO A 42 21.54 -19.97 3.61
N GLN A 43 21.22 -20.81 4.61
CA GLN A 43 19.88 -21.38 4.76
C GLN A 43 18.82 -20.32 5.09
N TRP A 44 19.16 -19.31 5.88
CA TRP A 44 18.26 -18.19 6.19
C TRP A 44 17.73 -17.49 4.93
N LEU A 45 18.56 -17.40 3.89
CA LEU A 45 18.21 -16.79 2.61
C LEU A 45 17.25 -17.67 1.78
N ASN A 46 17.26 -18.99 1.99
CA ASN A 46 16.27 -19.88 1.41
C ASN A 46 14.89 -19.73 2.09
N GLY A 47 14.88 -19.50 3.41
CA GLY A 47 13.69 -19.05 4.14
C GLY A 47 13.12 -17.82 3.48
N VAL A 48 13.86 -16.71 3.48
CA VAL A 48 13.42 -15.42 2.91
C VAL A 48 12.79 -15.57 1.52
N ARG A 49 13.41 -16.36 0.62
CA ARG A 49 12.85 -16.59 -0.72
C ARG A 49 11.55 -17.38 -0.72
N THR A 50 11.37 -18.30 0.22
CA THR A 50 10.14 -19.07 0.44
C THR A 50 9.05 -18.16 0.97
N GLU A 51 9.29 -17.41 2.04
CA GLU A 51 8.29 -16.47 2.56
C GLU A 51 7.94 -15.37 1.56
N LEU A 52 8.90 -14.90 0.75
CA LEU A 52 8.60 -13.95 -0.33
C LEU A 52 7.64 -14.54 -1.36
N LYS A 53 7.75 -15.84 -1.69
CA LYS A 53 6.78 -16.51 -2.58
C LYS A 53 5.39 -16.55 -1.94
N GLU A 54 5.29 -16.78 -0.63
CA GLU A 54 4.01 -16.77 0.07
C GLU A 54 3.38 -15.37 0.10
N LEU A 55 4.19 -14.33 0.35
CA LEU A 55 3.77 -12.93 0.23
C LEU A 55 3.27 -12.60 -1.19
N ARG A 56 3.91 -13.14 -2.23
CA ARG A 56 3.44 -13.00 -3.62
C ARG A 56 2.08 -13.65 -3.83
N VAL A 57 1.84 -14.83 -3.26
CA VAL A 57 0.53 -15.49 -3.34
C VAL A 57 -0.55 -14.63 -2.68
N ALA A 58 -0.26 -14.07 -1.50
CA ALA A 58 -1.17 -13.14 -0.82
C ALA A 58 -1.42 -11.87 -1.66
N GLY A 59 -0.36 -11.28 -2.22
CA GLY A 59 -0.43 -10.11 -3.12
C GLY A 59 -1.26 -10.36 -4.37
N ASN A 60 -1.08 -11.52 -5.02
CA ASN A 60 -1.87 -11.90 -6.18
C ASN A 60 -3.34 -12.09 -5.81
N SER A 61 -3.62 -12.73 -4.68
CA SER A 61 -5.00 -12.92 -4.20
C SER A 61 -5.69 -11.58 -3.93
N TRP A 62 -4.98 -10.61 -3.33
CA TRP A 62 -5.50 -9.26 -3.15
C TRP A 62 -5.76 -8.55 -4.49
N MET A 63 -4.81 -8.59 -5.42
CA MET A 63 -4.93 -7.91 -6.72
C MET A 63 -6.06 -8.49 -7.58
N ASP A 64 -6.33 -9.79 -7.48
CA ASP A 64 -7.44 -10.47 -8.16
C ASP A 64 -8.81 -10.10 -7.57
N LYS A 65 -8.94 -10.08 -6.24
CA LYS A 65 -10.24 -9.92 -5.56
C LYS A 65 -10.61 -8.51 -5.16
N SER A 66 -9.64 -7.64 -4.87
CA SER A 66 -9.92 -6.28 -4.41
C SER A 66 -10.76 -5.42 -5.34
N PRO A 67 -10.68 -5.53 -6.69
CA PRO A 67 -11.55 -4.75 -7.57
C PRO A 67 -13.05 -5.06 -7.36
N GLU A 68 -13.38 -6.32 -7.06
CA GLU A 68 -14.76 -6.79 -6.90
C GLU A 68 -15.43 -6.15 -5.69
N PHE A 69 -14.83 -6.27 -4.50
CA PHE A 69 -15.48 -5.80 -3.27
C PHE A 69 -15.23 -4.31 -2.99
N ILE A 70 -14.10 -3.73 -3.41
CA ILE A 70 -13.87 -2.28 -3.23
C ILE A 70 -14.71 -1.47 -4.21
N GLY A 71 -14.96 -1.98 -5.41
CA GLY A 71 -15.84 -1.34 -6.40
C GLY A 71 -17.27 -1.13 -5.90
N LEU A 72 -17.71 -1.92 -4.92
CA LEU A 72 -19.04 -1.80 -4.31
C LEU A 72 -19.20 -0.52 -3.48
N ILE A 73 -18.11 0.02 -2.91
CA ILE A 73 -18.16 1.22 -2.04
C ILE A 73 -18.71 2.44 -2.79
N PRO A 74 -18.12 2.89 -3.91
CA PRO A 74 -18.68 4.01 -4.67
C PRO A 74 -20.05 3.68 -5.27
N ALA A 75 -20.28 2.44 -5.71
CA ALA A 75 -21.57 2.02 -6.24
C ALA A 75 -22.72 2.15 -5.22
N GLN A 76 -22.44 1.79 -3.96
CA GLN A 76 -23.41 1.89 -2.87
C GLN A 76 -23.72 3.36 -2.53
N ILE A 77 -22.72 4.24 -2.56
CA ILE A 77 -22.92 5.68 -2.30
C ILE A 77 -23.79 6.30 -3.38
N VAL A 78 -23.54 5.98 -4.66
CA VAL A 78 -24.37 6.45 -5.77
C VAL A 78 -25.81 5.95 -5.61
N THR A 79 -25.99 4.67 -5.29
CA THR A 79 -27.31 4.07 -5.10
C THR A 79 -28.09 4.72 -3.95
N LEU A 80 -27.43 4.95 -2.81
CA LEU A 80 -28.03 5.65 -1.67
C LEU A 80 -28.37 7.10 -2.00
N SER A 81 -27.49 7.82 -2.71
CA SER A 81 -27.76 9.21 -3.15
C SER A 81 -29.01 9.29 -4.02
N SER A 82 -29.10 8.45 -5.05
CA SER A 82 -30.26 8.43 -5.96
C SER A 82 -31.55 8.04 -5.23
N THR A 83 -31.49 7.08 -4.30
CA THR A 83 -32.64 6.72 -3.46
C THR A 83 -33.09 7.88 -2.59
N PHE A 84 -32.14 8.59 -1.97
CA PHE A 84 -32.42 9.71 -1.09
C PHE A 84 -32.96 10.92 -1.86
N GLU A 85 -32.44 11.20 -3.06
CA GLU A 85 -32.97 12.22 -3.97
C GLU A 85 -34.43 11.92 -4.35
N ALA A 86 -34.75 10.68 -4.74
CA ALA A 86 -36.12 10.28 -5.05
C ALA A 86 -37.06 10.42 -3.84
N PHE A 87 -36.58 10.07 -2.64
CA PHE A 87 -37.29 10.29 -1.39
C PHE A 87 -37.56 11.79 -1.15
N ALA A 88 -36.53 12.62 -1.24
CA ALA A 88 -36.61 14.06 -1.01
C ALA A 88 -37.58 14.74 -1.98
N ASP A 89 -37.54 14.37 -3.27
CA ASP A 89 -38.45 14.87 -4.31
C ASP A 89 -39.90 14.52 -4.00
N THR A 90 -40.16 13.28 -3.60
CA THR A 90 -41.51 12.77 -3.32
C THR A 90 -42.09 13.45 -2.08
N ILE A 91 -41.31 13.57 -1.01
CA ILE A 91 -41.70 14.29 0.21
C ILE A 91 -41.96 15.77 -0.09
N THR A 92 -41.08 16.41 -0.86
CA THR A 92 -41.24 17.83 -1.23
C THR A 92 -42.54 18.06 -2.01
N LYS A 93 -42.90 17.15 -2.93
CA LYS A 93 -44.16 17.22 -3.69
C LYS A 93 -45.39 17.07 -2.78
N MET A 94 -45.39 16.10 -1.87
CA MET A 94 -46.47 15.88 -0.90
C MET A 94 -46.66 17.07 0.05
N LEU A 95 -45.56 17.66 0.55
CA LEU A 95 -45.64 18.83 1.42
C LEU A 95 -46.18 20.06 0.67
N LYS A 96 -45.84 20.22 -0.61
CA LYS A 96 -46.35 21.32 -1.46
C LYS A 96 -47.83 21.18 -1.80
N SER A 97 -48.34 19.95 -1.97
CA SER A 97 -49.76 19.72 -2.28
C SER A 97 -50.67 19.87 -1.06
N LYS A 98 -50.12 20.04 0.16
CA LYS A 98 -50.85 20.02 1.45
C LYS A 98 -51.62 18.71 1.70
N GLU A 99 -51.35 17.67 0.90
CA GLU A 99 -51.87 16.32 1.09
C GLU A 99 -50.86 15.52 1.92
N THR A 100 -50.79 15.82 3.22
CA THR A 100 -49.92 15.07 4.13
C THR A 100 -50.50 13.68 4.37
N ASN A 101 -50.05 12.70 3.59
CA ASN A 101 -50.38 11.28 3.77
C ASN A 101 -49.30 10.63 4.66
N THR A 102 -49.52 10.66 5.97
CA THR A 102 -48.61 10.06 6.97
C THR A 102 -48.27 8.59 6.67
N PRO A 103 -49.23 7.70 6.31
CA PRO A 103 -48.91 6.35 5.84
C PRO A 103 -47.91 6.29 4.68
N ALA A 104 -48.07 7.13 3.66
CA ALA A 104 -47.14 7.16 2.52
C ALA A 104 -45.74 7.65 2.91
N ILE A 105 -45.64 8.61 3.83
CA ILE A 105 -44.36 9.08 4.38
C ILE A 105 -43.66 7.96 5.16
N ILE A 106 -44.41 7.21 5.97
CA ILE A 106 -43.89 6.06 6.72
C ILE A 106 -43.36 5.00 5.76
N GLU A 107 -44.11 4.66 4.71
CA GLU A 107 -43.70 3.68 3.70
C GLU A 107 -42.39 4.08 3.01
N LEU A 108 -42.25 5.35 2.62
CA LEU A 108 -41.03 5.89 2.03
C LEU A 108 -39.83 5.83 3.00
N LEU A 109 -40.04 6.19 4.26
CA LEU A 109 -38.99 6.10 5.29
C LEU A 109 -38.61 4.64 5.58
N THR A 110 -39.56 3.71 5.56
CA THR A 110 -39.29 2.27 5.69
C THR A 110 -38.47 1.76 4.51
N GLY A 111 -38.78 2.18 3.28
CA GLY A 111 -38.01 1.85 2.09
C GLY A 111 -36.57 2.39 2.18
N LEU A 112 -36.40 3.64 2.58
CA LEU A 112 -35.09 4.26 2.79
C LEU A 112 -34.28 3.51 3.87
N LYS A 113 -34.91 3.18 5.01
CA LYS A 113 -34.28 2.38 6.07
C LYS A 113 -33.78 1.04 5.56
N LYS A 114 -34.57 0.31 4.77
CA LYS A 114 -34.17 -0.97 4.18
C LYS A 114 -32.90 -0.85 3.33
N GLN A 115 -32.76 0.24 2.58
CA GLN A 115 -31.55 0.50 1.79
C GLN A 115 -30.33 0.81 2.65
N TYR A 116 -30.50 1.56 3.74
CA TYR A 116 -29.42 1.78 4.72
C TYR A 116 -28.98 0.49 5.42
N ASP A 117 -29.93 -0.36 5.80
CA ASP A 117 -29.62 -1.65 6.43
C ASP A 117 -28.81 -2.54 5.46
N ALA A 118 -29.23 -2.61 4.19
CA ALA A 118 -28.50 -3.34 3.15
C ALA A 118 -27.08 -2.78 2.92
N ALA A 119 -26.93 -1.46 2.87
CA ALA A 119 -25.63 -0.81 2.74
C ALA A 119 -24.70 -1.14 3.92
N THR A 120 -25.25 -1.18 5.14
CA THR A 120 -24.50 -1.49 6.36
C THR A 120 -24.01 -2.93 6.38
N THR A 121 -24.87 -3.88 5.95
CA THR A 121 -24.47 -5.28 5.77
C THR A 121 -23.35 -5.40 4.74
N GLN A 122 -23.50 -4.77 3.57
CA GLN A 122 -22.47 -4.82 2.53
C GLN A 122 -21.15 -4.22 3.00
N ALA A 123 -21.16 -3.10 3.70
CA ALA A 123 -19.96 -2.51 4.28
C ALA A 123 -19.25 -3.46 5.25
N SER A 124 -20.02 -4.20 6.06
CA SER A 124 -19.48 -5.20 6.99
C SER A 124 -18.81 -6.36 6.26
N ASP A 125 -19.38 -6.83 5.15
CA ASP A 125 -18.81 -7.89 4.33
C ASP A 125 -17.54 -7.44 3.61
N ILE A 126 -17.52 -6.20 3.10
CA ILE A 126 -16.32 -5.56 2.54
C ILE A 126 -15.19 -5.51 3.58
N THR A 127 -15.50 -5.08 4.82
CA THR A 127 -14.50 -5.07 5.91
C THR A 127 -13.98 -6.47 6.23
N ARG A 128 -14.84 -7.49 6.20
CA ARG A 128 -14.44 -8.89 6.43
C ARG A 128 -13.48 -9.38 5.36
N GLU A 129 -13.78 -9.15 4.08
CA GLU A 129 -12.90 -9.52 2.97
C GLU A 129 -11.56 -8.77 3.03
N TRP A 130 -11.60 -7.48 3.38
CA TRP A 130 -10.40 -6.69 3.58
C TRP A 130 -9.50 -7.27 4.67
N MET A 131 -10.06 -7.58 5.85
CA MET A 131 -9.32 -8.17 6.96
C MET A 131 -8.80 -9.57 6.63
N ARG A 132 -9.56 -10.36 5.86
CA ARG A 132 -9.12 -11.68 5.39
C ARG A 132 -7.82 -11.57 4.59
N HIS A 133 -7.73 -10.64 3.66
CA HIS A 133 -6.53 -10.43 2.85
C HIS A 133 -5.36 -9.84 3.66
N ILE A 134 -5.61 -8.88 4.56
CA ILE A 134 -4.56 -8.42 5.49
C ILE A 134 -4.03 -9.59 6.34
N GLY A 135 -4.91 -10.49 6.78
CA GLY A 135 -4.54 -11.68 7.53
C GLY A 135 -3.57 -12.60 6.78
N GLN A 136 -3.72 -12.72 5.46
CA GLN A 136 -2.80 -13.52 4.62
C GLN A 136 -1.38 -12.96 4.64
N PHE A 137 -1.20 -11.63 4.53
CA PHE A 137 0.13 -11.01 4.65
C PHE A 137 0.69 -11.17 6.07
N ARG A 138 -0.14 -10.89 7.09
CA ARG A 138 0.28 -10.96 8.50
C ARG A 138 0.69 -12.36 8.95
N ALA A 139 0.20 -13.41 8.30
CA ALA A 139 0.60 -14.79 8.59
C ALA A 139 2.06 -15.09 8.18
N VAL A 140 2.58 -14.38 7.17
CA VAL A 140 3.91 -14.64 6.59
C VAL A 140 4.97 -13.72 7.17
N ILE A 141 4.63 -12.46 7.51
CA ILE A 141 5.59 -11.46 8.01
C ILE A 141 6.45 -11.98 9.18
N PRO A 142 5.89 -12.61 10.25
CA PRO A 142 6.71 -13.10 11.36
C PRO A 142 7.71 -14.19 10.95
N GLN A 143 7.38 -14.99 9.93
CA GLN A 143 8.28 -16.03 9.42
C GLN A 143 9.44 -15.41 8.64
N MET A 144 9.14 -14.41 7.80
CA MET A 144 10.15 -13.63 7.10
C MET A 144 11.10 -12.94 8.08
N GLU A 145 10.57 -12.25 9.10
CA GLU A 145 11.35 -11.59 10.15
C GLU A 145 12.26 -12.59 10.87
N LYS A 146 11.74 -13.79 11.19
CA LYS A 146 12.53 -14.85 11.79
C LYS A 146 13.70 -15.26 10.90
N SER A 147 13.48 -15.52 9.61
CA SER A 147 14.54 -15.91 8.69
C SER A 147 15.56 -14.79 8.47
N ILE A 148 15.15 -13.52 8.43
CA ILE A 148 16.10 -12.39 8.40
C ILE A 148 16.95 -12.36 9.68
N GLN A 149 16.32 -12.55 10.84
CA GLN A 149 17.00 -12.54 12.14
C GLN A 149 18.01 -13.68 12.29
N GLU A 150 17.69 -14.88 11.78
CA GLU A 150 18.62 -16.01 11.71
C GLU A 150 19.88 -15.61 10.90
N GLY A 151 19.71 -14.89 9.77
CA GLY A 151 20.83 -14.41 8.98
C GLY A 151 21.71 -13.38 9.67
N TRP A 152 21.12 -12.53 10.52
CA TRP A 152 21.88 -11.60 11.35
C TRP A 152 22.66 -12.32 12.45
N GLN A 153 22.06 -13.33 13.07
CA GLN A 153 22.73 -14.14 14.11
C GLN A 153 23.89 -14.96 13.55
N ASP A 154 23.75 -15.51 12.35
CA ASP A 154 24.81 -16.23 11.63
C ASP A 154 26.02 -15.33 11.30
N LEU A 155 25.84 -14.00 11.34
CA LEU A 155 26.83 -13.00 10.96
C LEU A 155 27.13 -12.03 12.11
N ALA A 156 27.07 -12.50 13.35
CA ALA A 156 27.28 -11.68 14.55
C ALA A 156 28.61 -10.89 14.53
N ASP A 157 29.67 -11.46 13.94
CA ASP A 157 30.98 -10.79 13.81
C ASP A 157 30.95 -9.55 12.90
N GLU A 158 29.91 -9.39 12.07
CA GLU A 158 29.71 -8.25 11.17
C GLU A 158 28.44 -7.44 11.51
N GLU A 159 27.82 -7.66 12.68
CA GLU A 159 26.52 -7.06 13.04
C GLU A 159 26.50 -5.52 12.94
N GLU A 160 27.57 -4.86 13.37
CA GLU A 160 27.71 -3.39 13.29
C GLU A 160 27.65 -2.92 11.82
N LYS A 161 28.43 -3.55 10.94
CA LYS A 161 28.47 -3.23 9.50
C LYS A 161 27.13 -3.51 8.82
N ILE A 162 26.51 -4.64 9.16
CA ILE A 162 25.18 -5.00 8.65
C ILE A 162 24.16 -3.92 9.08
N THR A 163 24.26 -3.45 10.32
CA THR A 163 23.39 -2.39 10.86
C THR A 163 23.59 -1.07 10.14
N GLU A 164 24.83 -0.63 9.97
CA GLU A 164 25.12 0.63 9.27
C GLU A 164 24.62 0.63 7.83
N ILE A 165 24.85 -0.47 7.10
CA ILE A 165 24.35 -0.65 5.74
C ILE A 165 22.81 -0.63 5.76
N ALA A 166 22.16 -1.41 6.63
CA ALA A 166 20.70 -1.47 6.70
C ALA A 166 20.09 -0.09 6.99
N VAL A 167 20.66 0.68 7.93
CA VAL A 167 20.21 2.03 8.26
C VAL A 167 20.35 2.97 7.05
N ALA A 168 21.49 2.95 6.36
CA ALA A 168 21.70 3.78 5.18
C ALA A 168 20.72 3.42 4.04
N LEU A 169 20.42 2.14 3.87
CA LEU A 169 19.46 1.69 2.87
C LEU A 169 18.01 2.07 3.22
N THR A 170 17.61 1.95 4.49
CA THR A 170 16.30 2.40 4.98
C THR A 170 16.16 3.92 4.80
N GLN A 171 17.19 4.69 5.14
CA GLN A 171 17.19 6.14 4.94
C GLN A 171 16.96 6.51 3.46
N LEU A 172 17.65 5.82 2.53
CA LEU A 172 17.43 6.02 1.09
C LEU A 172 15.99 5.69 0.67
N GLN A 173 15.41 4.59 1.18
CA GLN A 173 14.03 4.22 0.88
C GLN A 173 13.03 5.24 1.43
N ASP A 174 13.25 5.72 2.65
CA ASP A 174 12.43 6.74 3.29
C ASP A 174 12.46 8.04 2.48
N GLU A 175 13.66 8.51 2.10
CA GLU A 175 13.83 9.70 1.26
C GLU A 175 13.05 9.56 -0.04
N ILE A 176 13.20 8.43 -0.76
CA ILE A 176 12.42 8.16 -1.97
C ILE A 176 10.91 8.15 -1.68
N ALA A 177 10.48 7.55 -0.57
CA ALA A 177 9.06 7.49 -0.21
C ALA A 177 8.47 8.88 0.07
N THR A 178 9.23 9.80 0.69
CA THR A 178 8.77 11.17 0.96
C THR A 178 8.52 11.99 -0.30
N LEU A 179 9.16 11.66 -1.42
CA LEU A 179 8.91 12.31 -2.70
C LEU A 179 7.53 11.98 -3.28
N SER A 180 6.89 10.90 -2.81
CA SER A 180 5.54 10.54 -3.25
C SER A 180 4.53 11.52 -2.69
N SER A 181 3.68 12.04 -3.56
CA SER A 181 2.59 12.95 -3.20
C SER A 181 1.54 12.22 -2.34
N GLN A 182 1.11 12.88 -1.26
CA GLN A 182 -0.04 12.44 -0.48
C GLN A 182 -1.34 12.73 -1.25
N ILE A 183 -2.18 11.71 -1.41
CA ILE A 183 -3.47 11.85 -2.09
C ILE A 183 -4.55 12.17 -1.04
N THR A 184 -4.99 13.43 -1.00
CA THR A 184 -6.01 13.90 -0.04
C THR A 184 -7.39 14.04 -0.70
N SER A 185 -8.44 14.19 0.11
CA SER A 185 -9.80 14.51 -0.37
C SER A 185 -9.82 15.78 -1.22
N GLY A 186 -9.02 16.79 -0.85
CA GLY A 186 -8.83 18.01 -1.63
C GLY A 186 -8.20 17.76 -2.99
N VAL A 187 -7.18 16.88 -3.07
CA VAL A 187 -6.56 16.51 -4.36
C VAL A 187 -7.57 15.80 -5.26
N ILE A 188 -8.25 14.77 -4.74
CA ILE A 188 -9.23 13.99 -5.51
C ILE A 188 -10.37 14.89 -6.01
N SER A 189 -10.93 15.73 -5.14
CA SER A 189 -12.04 16.62 -5.50
C SER A 189 -11.65 17.77 -6.44
N SER A 190 -10.37 18.15 -6.47
CA SER A 190 -9.88 19.18 -7.40
C SER A 190 -9.84 18.74 -8.87
N GLY A 191 -10.03 17.44 -9.15
CA GLY A 191 -9.95 16.89 -10.50
C GLY A 191 -8.54 16.85 -11.09
N LYS A 192 -7.51 17.14 -10.28
CA LYS A 192 -6.11 17.00 -10.71
C LYS A 192 -5.80 15.55 -11.01
N GLY A 193 -5.15 15.31 -12.14
CA GLY A 193 -4.64 13.97 -12.48
C GLY A 193 -3.58 13.52 -11.48
N VAL A 194 -3.72 12.29 -11.00
CA VAL A 194 -2.72 11.60 -10.18
C VAL A 194 -2.04 10.57 -11.07
N THR A 195 -0.71 10.66 -11.18
CA THR A 195 0.09 9.71 -11.93
C THR A 195 0.74 8.73 -10.96
N SER A 196 0.63 7.43 -11.24
CA SER A 196 1.40 6.39 -10.56
C SER A 196 2.60 6.01 -11.42
N SER A 197 3.77 5.84 -10.81
CA SER A 197 5.00 5.39 -11.45
C SER A 197 5.61 4.26 -10.65
N SER A 198 6.11 3.23 -11.35
CA SER A 198 6.91 2.18 -10.73
C SER A 198 8.35 2.65 -10.56
N VAL A 199 8.88 2.49 -9.35
CA VAL A 199 10.25 2.87 -8.99
C VAL A 199 10.99 1.58 -8.65
N SER A 200 12.03 1.27 -9.41
CA SER A 200 12.85 0.08 -9.16
C SER A 200 14.14 0.48 -8.46
N ILE A 201 14.40 -0.11 -7.30
CA ILE A 201 15.68 0.01 -6.60
C ILE A 201 16.41 -1.32 -6.78
N LEU A 202 17.58 -1.27 -7.43
CA LEU A 202 18.43 -2.43 -7.68
C LEU A 202 19.64 -2.39 -6.75
N TYR A 203 19.65 -3.28 -5.79
CA TYR A 203 20.75 -3.49 -4.87
C TYR A 203 21.71 -4.54 -5.43
N LYS A 204 22.97 -4.15 -5.53
CA LYS A 204 24.08 -5.00 -5.95
C LYS A 204 24.97 -5.29 -4.75
N LEU A 205 25.58 -6.47 -4.73
CA LEU A 205 26.62 -6.82 -3.78
C LEU A 205 27.97 -6.57 -4.43
N VAL A 206 28.91 -6.03 -3.67
CA VAL A 206 30.26 -5.70 -4.13
C VAL A 206 31.23 -6.71 -3.53
N SER A 207 32.02 -7.38 -4.37
CA SER A 207 33.10 -8.25 -3.91
C SER A 207 34.32 -7.43 -3.46
N THR A 208 35.24 -8.05 -2.72
CA THR A 208 36.54 -7.45 -2.36
C THR A 208 37.41 -7.10 -3.57
N SER A 209 37.12 -7.67 -4.74
CA SER A 209 37.77 -7.35 -6.02
C SER A 209 37.05 -6.24 -6.80
N GLY A 210 36.06 -5.56 -6.22
CA GLY A 210 35.31 -4.47 -6.84
C GLY A 210 34.28 -4.92 -7.88
N VAL A 211 33.98 -6.22 -7.98
CA VAL A 211 32.98 -6.74 -8.93
C VAL A 211 31.60 -6.67 -8.31
N SER A 212 30.66 -5.99 -8.97
CA SER A 212 29.27 -5.88 -8.51
C SER A 212 28.37 -6.94 -9.14
N VAL A 213 27.60 -7.65 -8.32
CA VAL A 213 26.60 -8.63 -8.75
C VAL A 213 25.19 -8.22 -8.31
N PRO A 214 24.17 -8.25 -9.19
CA PRO A 214 22.79 -7.99 -8.78
C PRO A 214 22.31 -8.99 -7.71
N TYR A 215 21.67 -8.49 -6.66
CA TYR A 215 21.15 -9.32 -5.58
C TYR A 215 19.67 -9.07 -5.34
N LEU A 216 19.30 -7.88 -4.90
CA LEU A 216 17.93 -7.56 -4.56
C LEU A 216 17.40 -6.51 -5.52
N SER A 217 16.28 -6.80 -6.17
CA SER A 217 15.50 -5.80 -6.89
C SER A 217 14.22 -5.59 -6.11
N VAL A 218 13.88 -4.34 -5.77
CA VAL A 218 12.61 -3.96 -5.14
C VAL A 218 11.90 -2.99 -6.06
N VAL A 219 10.60 -3.20 -6.29
CA VAL A 219 9.78 -2.24 -7.05
C VAL A 219 8.75 -1.65 -6.13
N SER A 220 8.64 -0.33 -6.06
CA SER A 220 7.59 0.37 -5.33
C SER A 220 6.71 1.18 -6.27
N LEU A 221 5.51 1.55 -5.81
CA LEU A 221 4.65 2.50 -6.52
C LEU A 221 4.81 3.86 -5.86
N ALA A 222 5.07 4.88 -6.67
CA ALA A 222 5.09 6.27 -6.25
C ALA A 222 4.00 7.07 -6.96
N PHE A 223 3.44 8.05 -6.25
CA PHE A 223 2.34 8.89 -6.76
C PHE A 223 2.81 10.33 -6.91
N THR A 224 2.39 10.98 -8.00
CA THR A 224 2.75 12.37 -8.29
C THR A 224 1.57 13.15 -8.83
N ILE A 225 1.58 14.46 -8.59
CA ILE A 225 0.59 15.40 -9.08
C ILE A 225 1.30 16.45 -9.93
N GLY A 226 1.10 16.42 -11.25
CA GLY A 226 1.60 17.43 -12.18
C GLY A 226 3.11 17.45 -12.47
N LYS A 227 3.88 16.48 -11.96
CA LYS A 227 5.32 16.29 -12.24
C LYS A 227 5.60 14.81 -12.47
N SER A 228 6.70 14.46 -13.14
CA SER A 228 7.17 13.08 -13.18
C SER A 228 7.92 12.72 -11.90
N PHE A 229 7.87 11.45 -11.48
CA PHE A 229 8.65 11.01 -10.32
C PHE A 229 10.18 11.05 -10.60
N TYR A 230 10.57 10.86 -11.86
CA TYR A 230 11.97 11.00 -12.28
C TYR A 230 12.53 12.41 -12.01
N ASP A 231 11.73 13.45 -12.29
CA ASP A 231 12.15 14.84 -12.04
C ASP A 231 12.30 15.15 -10.54
N LEU A 232 11.58 14.42 -9.68
CA LEU A 232 11.71 14.56 -8.23
C LEU A 232 13.00 13.89 -7.76
N ILE A 233 13.23 12.64 -8.13
CA ILE A 233 14.44 11.90 -7.75
C ILE A 233 15.71 12.62 -8.24
N SER A 234 15.75 13.00 -9.53
CA SER A 234 16.95 13.57 -10.15
C SER A 234 17.35 14.95 -9.61
N LYS A 235 16.49 15.59 -8.81
CA LYS A 235 16.73 16.91 -8.21
C LYS A 235 16.93 16.84 -6.69
N THR A 236 16.97 15.66 -6.11
CA THR A 236 17.20 15.45 -4.68
C THR A 236 18.65 15.05 -4.46
N ASP A 237 19.49 16.01 -4.10
CA ASP A 237 20.93 15.78 -3.85
C ASP A 237 21.16 14.73 -2.74
N GLN A 238 20.28 14.67 -1.74
CA GLN A 238 20.35 13.71 -0.65
C GLN A 238 20.37 12.25 -1.14
N ILE A 239 19.63 11.93 -2.21
CA ILE A 239 19.62 10.58 -2.79
C ILE A 239 21.01 10.21 -3.32
N VAL A 240 21.73 11.16 -3.92
CA VAL A 240 23.08 10.94 -4.44
C VAL A 240 24.06 10.68 -3.31
N ASP A 241 23.95 11.44 -2.22
CA ASP A 241 24.84 11.30 -1.06
C ASP A 241 24.57 10.00 -0.28
N ASP A 242 23.32 9.60 -0.13
CA ASP A 242 22.96 8.31 0.47
C ASP A 242 23.50 7.14 -0.37
N LEU A 243 23.41 7.21 -1.71
CA LEU A 243 23.97 6.18 -2.60
C LEU A 243 25.50 6.08 -2.50
N LYS A 244 26.22 7.19 -2.34
CA LYS A 244 27.68 7.18 -2.11
C LYS A 244 28.01 6.51 -0.78
N LYS A 245 27.32 6.91 0.29
CA LYS A 245 27.50 6.35 1.64
C LYS A 245 27.26 4.84 1.65
N ILE A 246 26.19 4.37 1.00
CA ILE A 246 25.91 2.93 0.86
C ILE A 246 27.07 2.22 0.14
N THR A 247 27.58 2.81 -0.94
CA THR A 247 28.69 2.23 -1.71
C THR A 247 29.95 2.10 -0.86
N GLU A 248 30.29 3.11 -0.07
CA GLU A 248 31.43 3.09 0.85
C GLU A 248 31.27 1.98 1.89
N LEU A 249 30.14 1.95 2.60
CA LEU A 249 29.85 0.94 3.63
C LEU A 249 29.88 -0.50 3.08
N GLN A 250 29.40 -0.71 1.85
CA GLN A 250 29.42 -2.04 1.22
C GLN A 250 30.83 -2.58 0.99
N THR A 251 31.84 -1.72 0.83
CA THR A 251 33.23 -2.19 0.65
C THR A 251 33.85 -2.77 1.92
N GLU A 252 33.26 -2.47 3.09
CA GLU A 252 33.79 -2.88 4.38
C GLU A 252 33.21 -4.20 4.90
N ALA A 253 32.12 -4.69 4.27
CA ALA A 253 31.38 -5.87 4.69
C ALA A 253 31.48 -7.02 3.66
N THR A 254 31.38 -8.27 4.13
CA THR A 254 31.31 -9.42 3.21
C THR A 254 30.04 -9.38 2.36
N GLN A 255 30.05 -10.07 1.20
CA GLN A 255 28.86 -10.12 0.34
C GLN A 255 27.64 -10.74 1.05
N VAL A 256 27.85 -11.64 2.01
CA VAL A 256 26.77 -12.26 2.79
C VAL A 256 26.22 -11.27 3.82
N ALA A 257 27.09 -10.48 4.48
CA ALA A 257 26.69 -9.38 5.35
C ALA A 257 25.93 -8.28 4.60
N GLN A 258 26.42 -7.87 3.43
CA GLN A 258 25.71 -6.93 2.54
C GLN A 258 24.32 -7.46 2.16
N ALA A 259 24.20 -8.75 1.87
CA ALA A 259 22.92 -9.39 1.55
C ALA A 259 21.98 -9.42 2.76
N ALA A 260 22.48 -9.73 3.96
CA ALA A 260 21.69 -9.72 5.20
C ALA A 260 21.17 -8.32 5.53
N ALA A 261 21.99 -7.28 5.32
CA ALA A 261 21.59 -5.89 5.49
C ALA A 261 20.49 -5.50 4.50
N ALA A 262 20.67 -5.82 3.21
CA ALA A 262 19.69 -5.53 2.17
C ALA A 262 18.38 -6.31 2.35
N THR A 263 18.36 -7.44 3.04
CA THR A 263 17.13 -8.24 3.20
C THR A 263 16.25 -7.76 4.35
N LYS A 264 16.77 -6.93 5.26
CA LYS A 264 16.03 -6.40 6.40
C LYS A 264 15.14 -5.19 6.08
N MET A 265 15.36 -4.55 4.93
CA MET A 265 14.54 -3.44 4.46
C MET A 265 13.11 -3.88 4.13
#